data_AF-A0A1E7N267-F1
#
_entry.id   AF-A0A1E7N267-F1
#
_cell.length_a   1.000
_cell.length_b   1.000
_cell.length_c   1.000
_cell.angle_alpha   90.00
_cell.angle_beta   90.00
_cell.angle_gamma   90.00
#
_symmetry.space_group_name_H-M   'P 1'
#
loop_
_entity.id
_entity.type
_entity.pdbx_description
1 polymer ?
#
loop_
_entity_poly.entity_id
_entity_poly.type
_entity_poly.pdbx_seq_one_letter_code
_entity_poly.pdbx_strand_id
1 'polypeptide(L)'
;MTTEQPSLSVVHQVCMTLSALAATSATPRPSGETRTEQTARAVMGINQQLRITTLATKGVWEVAWLALSPDNANMAYIARTIDKSNQFAVVSRGTIGSLPDILEDLDVGTVVPFTPAGSQAIAVSKGAMAAFTQVATMHSPSLSEVGEVLGESVPESAFGSPGTTLVQALKALVEAAPSPPTVFVTGHSLGGCIATMLAPYLRAQAQSWKKIPQFGLVTFAAPTAGLQSFATFVNSVPWVINDHVVNFYDMVPLAWNSLDSAKKWYPDPGPKANPVVTGLIEKINELKKNYEYVQPGTTVSLNTTYQFYDGDLVRSTVADFLGQVAYQHSDPLYLTLVGAPIPPAAPVVHGMTPTFGNSGSSVVITGTGFSPVKLGNHIDFGPIACDPGTVTVNPAGTQITAKVPDGVGLVDVQVTHRLGTSAACPLAQFAYGGPAPVVVSKVDPNVGSALTTVTISGSGFTKDAVVKFNGAVSEHVGFVSDTKLTAKVPRGVDTVNVTVTVGVATSPTSPASEFTHKL
;
A
#
# COMPACT_ATOMS: atom_id res chain seq x y z
N MET A 1 -13.85 24.41 21.45
CA MET A 1 -13.13 25.12 20.38
C MET A 1 -12.99 24.14 19.24
N THR A 2 -13.59 24.40 18.09
CA THR A 2 -13.37 23.60 16.87
C THR A 2 -11.93 23.85 16.43
N THR A 3 -11.03 22.93 16.73
CA THR A 3 -9.67 22.94 16.17
C THR A 3 -9.80 22.57 14.70
N GLU A 4 -9.97 23.57 13.84
CA GLU A 4 -9.84 23.40 12.39
C GLU A 4 -8.44 22.84 12.09
N GLN A 5 -8.38 21.82 11.23
CA GLN A 5 -7.09 21.28 10.79
C GLN A 5 -6.29 22.36 10.07
N PRO A 6 -4.95 22.39 10.21
CA PRO A 6 -4.13 23.36 9.50
C PRO A 6 -4.31 23.19 7.99
N SER A 7 -4.70 24.28 7.30
CA SER A 7 -4.76 24.30 5.83
C SER A 7 -3.34 24.22 5.27
N LEU A 8 -2.97 23.09 4.68
CA LEU A 8 -1.65 22.90 4.08
C LEU A 8 -1.53 23.57 2.70
N SER A 9 -0.29 23.89 2.32
CA SER A 9 0.01 24.53 1.05
C SER A 9 -0.19 23.59 -0.15
N VAL A 10 -0.32 24.17 -1.35
CA VAL A 10 -0.40 23.40 -2.62
C VAL A 10 0.79 22.46 -2.80
N VAL A 11 1.98 22.82 -2.29
CA VAL A 11 3.18 21.95 -2.32
C VAL A 11 2.92 20.64 -1.58
N HIS A 12 2.30 20.68 -0.40
CA HIS A 12 1.95 19.46 0.34
C HIS A 12 0.98 18.57 -0.43
N GLN A 13 -0.06 19.17 -1.04
CA GLN A 13 -1.03 18.43 -1.84
C GLN A 13 -0.39 17.76 -3.05
N VAL A 14 0.49 18.48 -3.77
CA VAL A 14 1.22 17.93 -4.92
C VAL A 14 2.19 16.84 -4.48
N CYS A 15 3.01 17.07 -3.46
CA CYS A 15 3.96 16.08 -2.95
C CYS A 15 3.28 14.81 -2.44
N MET A 16 2.14 14.93 -1.72
CA MET A 16 1.38 13.76 -1.29
C MET A 16 0.75 13.02 -2.47
N THR A 17 0.18 13.76 -3.44
CA THR A 17 -0.35 13.16 -4.68
C THR A 17 0.73 12.35 -5.38
N LEU A 18 1.89 12.96 -5.62
CA LEU A 18 3.02 12.27 -6.25
C LEU A 18 3.50 11.05 -5.43
N SER A 19 3.56 11.17 -4.11
CA SER A 19 3.91 10.05 -3.22
C SER A 19 2.93 8.88 -3.33
N ALA A 20 1.63 9.15 -3.32
CA ALA A 20 0.58 8.13 -3.48
C ALA A 20 0.63 7.44 -4.86
N LEU A 21 0.96 8.19 -5.92
CA LEU A 21 1.13 7.60 -7.25
C LEU A 21 2.27 6.57 -7.30
N ALA A 22 3.21 6.60 -6.36
CA ALA A 22 4.29 5.62 -6.32
C ALA A 22 3.82 4.19 -5.99
N ALA A 23 2.62 4.02 -5.42
CA ALA A 23 1.99 2.71 -5.21
C ALA A 23 1.42 2.10 -6.52
N THR A 24 1.37 2.87 -7.60
CA THR A 24 0.88 2.41 -8.91
C THR A 24 1.68 1.23 -9.42
N SER A 25 0.99 0.14 -9.77
CA SER A 25 1.62 -1.08 -10.30
C SER A 25 2.69 -1.69 -9.39
N ALA A 26 2.56 -1.45 -8.08
CA ALA A 26 3.42 -2.01 -7.06
C ALA A 26 3.47 -3.54 -7.02
N THR A 27 2.31 -4.17 -7.19
CA THR A 27 2.18 -5.62 -7.18
C THR A 27 2.43 -6.15 -8.59
N PRO A 28 3.37 -7.11 -8.78
CA PRO A 28 3.56 -7.80 -10.04
C PRO A 28 2.29 -8.52 -10.49
N ARG A 29 2.21 -8.84 -11.78
CA ARG A 29 1.13 -9.68 -12.30
C ARG A 29 1.27 -11.13 -11.80
N PRO A 30 0.21 -11.78 -11.28
CA PRO A 30 0.28 -13.16 -10.77
C PRO A 30 0.76 -14.19 -11.79
N SER A 31 0.40 -14.04 -13.06
CA SER A 31 0.85 -14.92 -14.15
C SER A 31 2.30 -14.66 -14.60
N GLY A 32 3.02 -13.79 -13.91
CA GLY A 32 4.37 -13.37 -14.26
C GLY A 32 4.41 -12.01 -14.97
N GLU A 33 5.39 -11.22 -14.56
CA GLU A 33 5.78 -9.95 -15.15
C GLU A 33 7.26 -9.73 -14.82
N THR A 34 8.08 -9.42 -15.81
CA THR A 34 9.47 -9.04 -15.58
C THR A 34 9.51 -7.67 -14.89
N ARG A 35 10.59 -7.39 -14.15
CA ARG A 35 10.80 -6.06 -13.55
C ARG A 35 10.68 -4.93 -14.59
N THR A 36 11.18 -5.16 -15.78
CA THR A 36 11.18 -4.18 -16.88
C THR A 36 9.75 -3.92 -17.39
N GLU A 37 8.94 -4.96 -17.57
CA GLU A 37 7.51 -4.83 -17.88
C GLU A 37 6.73 -4.14 -16.74
N GLN A 38 7.01 -4.49 -15.48
CA GLN A 38 6.40 -3.84 -14.32
C GLN A 38 6.75 -2.35 -14.25
N THR A 39 8.01 -2.01 -14.54
CA THR A 39 8.48 -0.62 -14.60
C THR A 39 7.74 0.14 -15.70
N ALA A 40 7.61 -0.44 -16.90
CA ALA A 40 6.81 0.14 -17.98
C ALA A 40 5.35 0.34 -17.57
N ARG A 41 4.73 -0.67 -16.94
CA ARG A 41 3.35 -0.59 -16.44
C ARG A 41 3.17 0.52 -15.40
N ALA A 42 4.14 0.69 -14.51
CA ALA A 42 4.15 1.78 -13.52
C ALA A 42 4.24 3.16 -14.20
N VAL A 43 5.16 3.37 -15.15
CA VAL A 43 5.22 4.61 -15.95
C VAL A 43 3.88 4.84 -16.67
N MET A 44 3.36 3.77 -17.28
CA MET A 44 2.03 3.54 -17.81
C MET A 44 0.94 4.25 -17.00
N GLY A 45 0.73 3.71 -15.80
CA GLY A 45 -0.33 4.09 -14.88
C GLY A 45 -0.10 5.44 -14.19
N ILE A 46 1.16 5.79 -13.85
CA ILE A 46 1.45 7.08 -13.22
C ILE A 46 1.15 8.21 -14.21
N ASN A 47 1.61 8.11 -15.47
CA ASN A 47 1.29 9.12 -16.48
C ASN A 47 -0.21 9.20 -16.81
N GLN A 48 -0.94 8.08 -16.75
CA GLN A 48 -2.40 8.10 -16.88
C GLN A 48 -3.04 8.95 -15.77
N GLN A 49 -2.57 8.81 -14.53
CA GLN A 49 -3.09 9.59 -13.40
C GLN A 49 -2.62 11.05 -13.42
N LEU A 50 -1.37 11.32 -13.79
CA LEU A 50 -0.83 12.68 -13.85
C LEU A 50 -1.54 13.59 -14.87
N ARG A 51 -2.20 13.02 -15.88
CA ARG A 51 -3.03 13.73 -16.87
C ARG A 51 -4.39 14.17 -16.31
N ILE A 52 -4.80 13.69 -15.15
CA ILE A 52 -6.10 14.02 -14.54
C ILE A 52 -6.03 15.46 -13.99
N THR A 53 -6.77 16.37 -14.62
CA THR A 53 -6.76 17.81 -14.32
C THR A 53 -7.40 18.18 -12.99
N THR A 54 -8.21 17.28 -12.42
CA THR A 54 -8.85 17.49 -11.12
C THR A 54 -7.91 17.20 -9.95
N LEU A 55 -6.84 16.42 -10.12
CA LEU A 55 -5.85 16.16 -9.07
C LEU A 55 -5.06 17.42 -8.68
N ALA A 56 -4.30 17.36 -7.58
CA ALA A 56 -3.42 18.44 -7.17
C ALA A 56 -2.34 18.77 -8.22
N THR A 57 -1.94 17.78 -9.03
CA THR A 57 -0.99 17.92 -10.14
C THR A 57 -1.56 18.60 -11.39
N LYS A 58 -2.88 18.85 -11.46
CA LYS A 58 -3.54 19.64 -12.51
C LYS A 58 -3.28 19.24 -13.96
N GLY A 59 -2.82 18.02 -14.25
CA GLY A 59 -2.50 17.63 -15.62
C GLY A 59 -1.17 18.16 -16.15
N VAL A 60 -0.37 18.85 -15.32
CA VAL A 60 0.85 19.56 -15.76
C VAL A 60 2.15 18.86 -15.38
N TRP A 61 2.08 17.59 -14.97
CA TRP A 61 3.23 16.78 -14.60
C TRP A 61 3.34 15.55 -15.52
N GLU A 62 4.57 15.10 -15.74
CA GLU A 62 4.84 13.83 -16.41
C GLU A 62 6.03 13.11 -15.75
N VAL A 63 6.05 11.78 -15.85
CA VAL A 63 7.21 10.98 -15.45
C VAL A 63 8.35 11.19 -16.45
N ALA A 64 9.53 11.53 -15.93
CA ALA A 64 10.75 11.74 -16.69
C ALA A 64 11.78 10.62 -16.49
N TRP A 65 11.67 9.82 -15.42
CA TRP A 65 12.54 8.67 -15.13
C TRP A 65 11.85 7.78 -14.09
N LEU A 66 12.00 6.45 -14.16
CA LEU A 66 11.49 5.51 -13.15
C LEU A 66 12.35 4.25 -13.11
N ALA A 67 12.64 3.75 -11.92
CA ALA A 67 13.29 2.45 -11.73
C ALA A 67 12.75 1.70 -10.51
N LEU A 68 12.79 0.38 -10.60
CA LEU A 68 12.54 -0.55 -9.50
C LEU A 68 13.86 -1.13 -9.00
N SER A 69 13.98 -1.38 -7.69
CA SER A 69 15.11 -2.11 -7.13
C SER A 69 15.17 -3.56 -7.66
N PRO A 70 16.31 -4.27 -7.53
CA PRO A 70 16.45 -5.64 -8.04
C PRO A 70 15.44 -6.65 -7.51
N ASP A 71 14.99 -6.48 -6.27
CA ASP A 71 13.97 -7.28 -5.59
C ASP A 71 12.54 -6.72 -5.78
N ASN A 72 12.38 -5.64 -6.55
CA ASN A 72 11.14 -4.88 -6.75
C ASN A 72 10.54 -4.26 -5.47
N ALA A 73 11.24 -4.35 -4.33
CA ALA A 73 10.77 -3.84 -3.05
C ALA A 73 10.69 -2.32 -3.07
N ASN A 74 11.73 -1.65 -3.57
CA ASN A 74 11.83 -0.20 -3.62
C ASN A 74 11.62 0.35 -5.04
N MET A 75 11.16 1.59 -5.12
CA MET A 75 10.99 2.32 -6.38
C MET A 75 11.37 3.78 -6.19
N ALA A 76 11.86 4.41 -7.25
CA ALA A 76 11.84 5.86 -7.33
C ALA A 76 11.55 6.31 -8.75
N TYR A 77 10.97 7.51 -8.86
CA TYR A 77 10.74 8.17 -10.12
C TYR A 77 11.04 9.66 -10.02
N ILE A 78 11.38 10.25 -11.16
CA ILE A 78 11.43 11.70 -11.33
C ILE A 78 10.20 12.10 -12.10
N ALA A 79 9.42 13.04 -11.58
CA ALA A 79 8.42 13.76 -12.36
C ALA A 79 8.89 15.20 -12.62
N ARG A 80 8.47 15.75 -13.74
CA ARG A 80 8.73 17.14 -14.12
C ARG A 80 7.45 17.83 -14.53
N THR A 81 7.40 19.13 -14.33
CA THR A 81 6.32 19.95 -14.85
C THR A 81 6.52 20.20 -16.34
N ILE A 82 5.45 20.10 -17.12
CA ILE A 82 5.43 20.41 -18.56
C ILE A 82 4.94 21.83 -18.85
N ASP A 83 4.52 22.55 -17.83
CA ASP A 83 4.20 23.97 -17.91
C ASP A 83 5.45 24.84 -17.65
N LYS A 84 5.25 26.14 -17.42
CA LYS A 84 6.35 27.09 -17.21
C LYS A 84 6.85 27.13 -15.76
N SER A 85 6.35 26.29 -14.86
CA SER A 85 6.70 26.34 -13.45
C SER A 85 8.12 25.86 -13.14
N ASN A 86 8.73 25.08 -14.05
CA ASN A 86 10.11 24.62 -13.98
C ASN A 86 10.43 23.86 -12.66
N GLN A 87 9.58 22.91 -12.31
CA GLN A 87 9.71 22.10 -11.09
C GLN A 87 9.98 20.63 -11.42
N PHE A 88 10.72 19.99 -10.53
CA PHE A 88 10.93 18.55 -10.52
C PHE A 88 10.53 17.97 -9.18
N ALA A 89 10.12 16.72 -9.19
CA ALA A 89 9.89 15.93 -7.99
C ALA A 89 10.66 14.61 -8.11
N VAL A 90 11.48 14.30 -7.11
CA VAL A 90 12.06 12.99 -6.90
C VAL A 90 11.22 12.28 -5.85
N VAL A 91 10.61 11.18 -6.25
CA VAL A 91 9.65 10.47 -5.41
C VAL A 91 10.18 9.07 -5.14
N SER A 92 10.23 8.69 -3.86
CA SER A 92 10.64 7.34 -3.45
C SER A 92 9.49 6.57 -2.80
N ARG A 93 9.48 5.27 -3.05
CA ARG A 93 8.59 4.28 -2.45
C ARG A 93 9.44 3.16 -1.85
N GLY A 94 9.11 2.78 -0.63
CA GLY A 94 9.69 1.62 0.02
C GLY A 94 9.03 0.30 -0.37
N THR A 95 9.38 -0.77 0.36
CA THR A 95 8.68 -2.06 0.37
C THR A 95 7.18 -1.88 0.60
N ILE A 96 6.39 -2.66 -0.14
CA ILE A 96 4.94 -2.78 0.06
C ILE A 96 4.70 -4.12 0.74
N GLY A 97 4.28 -4.06 1.99
CA GLY A 97 4.12 -5.22 2.88
C GLY A 97 3.29 -4.84 4.10
N SER A 98 3.23 -5.73 5.08
CA SER A 98 2.60 -5.39 6.35
C SER A 98 3.46 -4.38 7.12
N LEU A 99 2.85 -3.62 8.03
CA LEU A 99 3.59 -2.67 8.86
C LEU A 99 4.73 -3.32 9.67
N PRO A 100 4.54 -4.51 10.29
CA PRO A 100 5.65 -5.23 10.92
C PRO A 100 6.80 -5.51 9.96
N ASP A 101 6.53 -5.99 8.73
CA ASP A 101 7.57 -6.30 7.76
C ASP A 101 8.37 -5.05 7.37
N ILE A 102 7.66 -3.93 7.10
CA ILE A 102 8.28 -2.65 6.76
C ILE A 102 9.17 -2.14 7.90
N LEU A 103 8.74 -2.31 9.15
CA LEU A 103 9.49 -1.89 10.32
C LEU A 103 10.69 -2.82 10.58
N GLU A 104 10.55 -4.13 10.40
CA GLU A 104 11.67 -5.09 10.49
C GLU A 104 12.74 -4.81 9.43
N ASP A 105 12.33 -4.53 8.19
CA ASP A 105 13.20 -4.24 7.05
C ASP A 105 14.16 -3.06 7.28
N LEU A 106 13.84 -2.17 8.23
CA LEU A 106 14.67 -1.01 8.55
C LEU A 106 15.94 -1.36 9.35
N ASP A 107 16.12 -2.60 9.83
CA ASP A 107 17.28 -3.08 10.60
C ASP A 107 17.84 -2.00 11.54
N VAL A 108 17.02 -1.63 12.51
CA VAL A 108 17.28 -0.48 13.40
C VAL A 108 18.09 -0.82 14.63
N GLY A 109 18.34 -2.11 14.85
CA GLY A 109 19.24 -2.60 15.88
C GLY A 109 20.71 -2.48 15.50
N THR A 110 21.02 -1.96 14.31
CA THR A 110 22.36 -1.73 13.80
C THR A 110 22.43 -0.34 13.17
N VAL A 111 23.41 0.47 13.56
CA VAL A 111 23.68 1.76 12.93
C VAL A 111 24.94 1.70 12.07
N VAL A 112 24.89 2.38 10.92
CA VAL A 112 25.98 2.43 9.95
C VAL A 112 26.28 3.88 9.56
N PRO A 113 27.50 4.18 9.10
CA PRO A 113 27.83 5.52 8.63
C PRO A 113 27.12 5.83 7.30
N PHE A 114 26.55 7.03 7.22
CA PHE A 114 26.07 7.68 6.00
C PHE A 114 26.90 8.94 5.76
N THR A 115 27.34 9.15 4.52
CA THR A 115 28.22 10.26 4.12
C THR A 115 27.67 10.96 2.88
N PRO A 116 26.62 11.79 3.01
CA PRO A 116 26.10 12.58 1.90
C PRO A 116 27.20 13.46 1.32
N ALA A 117 27.76 13.03 0.18
CA ALA A 117 28.86 13.64 -0.58
C ALA A 117 30.02 14.21 0.26
N GLY A 118 30.57 13.38 1.15
CA GLY A 118 31.80 13.72 1.87
C GLY A 118 31.60 14.53 3.16
N SER A 119 30.37 14.63 3.68
CA SER A 119 30.16 15.04 5.07
C SER A 119 30.96 14.14 6.03
N GLN A 120 31.15 14.60 7.26
CA GLN A 120 31.49 13.69 8.34
C GLN A 120 30.44 12.56 8.38
N ALA A 121 30.89 11.33 8.67
CA ALA A 121 30.00 10.20 8.80
C ALA A 121 28.94 10.46 9.87
N ILE A 122 27.67 10.41 9.47
CA ILE A 122 26.50 10.52 10.35
C ILE A 122 25.85 9.15 10.49
N ALA A 123 25.20 8.89 11.64
CA ALA A 123 24.69 7.56 11.96
C ALA A 123 23.23 7.39 11.52
N VAL A 124 22.98 6.36 10.71
CA VAL A 124 21.64 5.95 10.24
C VAL A 124 21.43 4.47 10.52
N SER A 125 20.18 3.98 10.49
CA SER A 125 19.93 2.54 10.58
C SER A 125 20.50 1.80 9.37
N LYS A 126 20.87 0.54 9.57
CA LYS A 126 21.41 -0.30 8.51
C LYS A 126 20.39 -0.54 7.40
N GLY A 127 19.11 -0.75 7.73
CA GLY A 127 18.07 -0.96 6.72
C GLY A 127 17.70 0.34 5.98
N ALA A 128 17.67 1.49 6.65
CA ALA A 128 17.50 2.78 5.97
C ALA A 128 18.64 3.04 4.97
N MET A 129 19.89 2.73 5.35
CA MET A 129 21.05 2.81 4.45
C MET A 129 20.94 1.82 3.28
N ALA A 130 20.47 0.60 3.51
CA ALA A 130 20.27 -0.39 2.46
C ALA A 130 19.20 0.07 1.45
N ALA A 131 18.04 0.52 1.94
CA ALA A 131 16.96 1.04 1.10
C ALA A 131 17.40 2.28 0.30
N PHE A 132 18.08 3.23 0.96
CA PHE A 132 18.70 4.38 0.29
C PHE A 132 19.68 3.95 -0.80
N THR A 133 20.57 2.99 -0.51
CA THR A 133 21.60 2.53 -1.45
C THR A 133 20.95 1.90 -2.68
N GLN A 134 19.94 1.05 -2.49
CA GLN A 134 19.20 0.46 -3.61
C GLN A 134 18.61 1.55 -4.52
N VAL A 135 17.92 2.53 -3.94
CA VAL A 135 17.29 3.62 -4.71
C VAL A 135 18.31 4.54 -5.37
N ALA A 136 19.42 4.85 -4.70
CA ALA A 136 20.47 5.73 -5.24
C ALA A 136 21.25 5.09 -6.40
N THR A 137 21.30 3.75 -6.45
CA THR A 137 22.15 2.98 -7.39
C THR A 137 21.37 2.20 -8.44
N MET A 138 20.05 2.10 -8.34
CA MET A 138 19.23 1.46 -9.37
C MET A 138 19.23 2.26 -10.68
N HIS A 139 18.95 1.56 -11.78
CA HIS A 139 18.97 2.11 -13.13
C HIS A 139 17.60 1.93 -13.79
N SER A 140 17.17 2.93 -14.56
CA SER A 140 15.99 2.78 -15.43
C SER A 140 16.27 1.69 -16.48
N PRO A 141 15.28 0.83 -16.80
CA PRO A 141 15.44 -0.17 -17.85
C PRO A 141 15.60 0.45 -19.25
N SER A 142 15.98 -0.39 -20.22
CA SER A 142 16.00 -0.05 -21.64
C SER A 142 14.72 -0.42 -22.36
N LEU A 143 14.28 0.40 -23.32
CA LEU A 143 13.14 0.09 -24.19
C LEU A 143 13.38 -1.18 -25.03
N SER A 144 14.63 -1.46 -25.39
CA SER A 144 14.98 -2.69 -26.10
C SER A 144 14.68 -3.96 -25.29
N GLU A 145 14.45 -3.83 -23.99
CA GLU A 145 14.10 -4.91 -23.07
C GLU A 145 12.58 -5.05 -22.91
N VAL A 146 11.77 -4.18 -23.54
CA VAL A 146 10.31 -4.14 -23.39
C VAL A 146 9.63 -4.36 -24.73
N GLY A 147 8.82 -5.41 -24.81
CA GLY A 147 7.87 -5.62 -25.90
C GLY A 147 6.55 -4.88 -25.66
N GLU A 148 5.45 -5.62 -25.64
CA GLU A 148 4.15 -5.10 -25.21
C GLU A 148 3.92 -5.40 -23.74
N VAL A 149 3.37 -4.43 -23.00
CA VAL A 149 2.94 -4.61 -21.62
C VAL A 149 1.42 -4.60 -21.63
N LEU A 150 0.82 -5.67 -21.11
CA LEU A 150 -0.65 -5.80 -21.08
C LEU A 150 -1.28 -5.71 -22.49
N GLY A 151 -0.56 -6.15 -23.53
CA GLY A 151 -1.02 -6.08 -24.92
C GLY A 151 -1.00 -4.67 -25.51
N GLU A 152 -0.27 -3.73 -24.88
CA GLU A 152 -0.15 -2.34 -25.31
C GLU A 152 1.32 -1.98 -25.52
N SER A 153 1.61 -1.22 -26.59
CA SER A 153 2.96 -0.73 -26.86
C SER A 153 3.41 0.28 -25.81
N VAL A 154 4.65 0.14 -25.35
CA VAL A 154 5.24 1.06 -24.38
C VAL A 154 5.79 2.30 -25.11
N PRO A 155 5.44 3.53 -24.69
CA PRO A 155 5.93 4.74 -25.36
C PRO A 155 7.46 4.82 -25.34
N GLU A 156 8.08 5.27 -26.44
CA GLU A 156 9.53 5.51 -26.48
C GLU A 156 10.01 6.54 -25.45
N SER A 157 9.11 7.40 -24.98
CA SER A 157 9.41 8.36 -23.91
C SER A 157 9.23 7.78 -22.50
N ALA A 158 8.86 6.51 -22.35
CA ALA A 158 8.53 5.93 -21.04
C ALA A 158 9.73 5.88 -20.09
N PHE A 159 10.92 5.60 -20.62
CA PHE A 159 12.15 5.56 -19.85
C PHE A 159 13.01 6.75 -20.26
N GLY A 160 12.66 7.94 -19.78
CA GLY A 160 13.48 9.13 -20.01
C GLY A 160 14.89 8.90 -19.45
N SER A 161 15.85 8.68 -20.34
CA SER A 161 17.25 8.28 -20.05
C SER A 161 17.43 6.80 -19.64
N PRO A 162 17.26 5.85 -20.57
CA PRO A 162 17.48 4.43 -20.30
C PRO A 162 18.87 4.13 -19.74
N GLY A 163 18.96 3.17 -18.82
CA GLY A 163 20.24 2.71 -18.24
C GLY A 163 20.94 3.73 -17.34
N THR A 164 20.28 4.83 -16.95
CA THR A 164 20.86 5.85 -16.06
C THR A 164 20.40 5.66 -14.62
N THR A 165 21.27 6.04 -13.68
CA THR A 165 20.90 6.17 -12.26
C THR A 165 20.04 7.40 -12.01
N LEU A 166 19.38 7.45 -10.84
CA LEU A 166 18.60 8.60 -10.39
C LEU A 166 19.38 9.92 -10.48
N VAL A 167 20.64 9.92 -10.03
CA VAL A 167 21.51 11.12 -10.03
C VAL A 167 21.83 11.56 -11.46
N GLN A 168 22.16 10.62 -12.34
CA GLN A 168 22.48 10.90 -13.73
C GLN A 168 21.27 11.48 -14.48
N ALA A 169 20.09 10.88 -14.30
CA ALA A 169 18.85 11.34 -14.90
C ALA A 169 18.48 12.74 -14.38
N LEU A 170 18.51 12.96 -13.07
CA LEU A 170 18.19 14.26 -12.47
C LEU A 170 19.16 15.35 -12.94
N LYS A 171 20.47 15.05 -12.98
CA LYS A 171 21.47 15.99 -13.50
C LYS A 171 21.14 16.41 -14.94
N ALA A 172 20.87 15.44 -15.82
CA ALA A 172 20.56 15.72 -17.22
C ALA A 172 19.31 16.61 -17.36
N LEU A 173 18.26 16.30 -16.59
CA LEU A 173 17.02 17.08 -16.57
C LEU A 173 17.23 18.51 -16.06
N VAL A 174 17.96 18.67 -14.96
CA VAL A 174 18.27 19.99 -14.38
C VAL A 174 19.17 20.81 -15.30
N GLU A 175 20.17 20.21 -15.95
CA GLU A 175 21.02 20.91 -16.91
C GLU A 175 20.26 21.35 -18.17
N ALA A 176 19.22 20.59 -18.56
CA ALA A 176 18.33 20.93 -19.67
C ALA A 176 17.26 21.98 -19.32
N ALA A 177 16.95 22.19 -18.04
CA ALA A 177 15.93 23.15 -17.58
C ALA A 177 16.23 24.61 -18.02
N PRO A 178 15.23 25.45 -18.32
CA PRO A 178 15.47 26.82 -18.83
C PRO A 178 16.24 27.72 -17.85
N SER A 179 16.04 27.54 -16.55
CA SER A 179 16.74 28.22 -15.46
C SER A 179 16.94 27.24 -14.28
N PRO A 180 17.76 27.56 -13.26
CA PRO A 180 17.88 26.72 -12.07
C PRO A 180 16.50 26.40 -11.47
N PRO A 181 16.08 25.12 -11.45
CA PRO A 181 14.74 24.73 -11.02
C PRO A 181 14.65 24.50 -9.51
N THR A 182 13.43 24.26 -9.03
CA THR A 182 13.20 23.67 -7.70
C THR A 182 12.99 22.17 -7.83
N VAL A 183 13.70 21.39 -7.02
CA VAL A 183 13.56 19.93 -6.91
C VAL A 183 12.95 19.60 -5.55
N PHE A 184 11.73 19.08 -5.54
CA PHE A 184 11.11 18.51 -4.35
C PHE A 184 11.51 17.04 -4.22
N VAL A 185 11.86 16.61 -3.02
CA VAL A 185 12.13 15.20 -2.71
C VAL A 185 11.06 14.76 -1.72
N THR A 186 10.34 13.69 -2.07
CA THR A 186 9.15 13.29 -1.34
C THR A 186 8.93 11.78 -1.36
N GLY A 187 8.08 11.30 -0.47
CA GLY A 187 7.72 9.91 -0.34
C GLY A 187 6.82 9.71 0.87
N HIS A 188 6.07 8.61 0.84
CA HIS A 188 5.22 8.16 1.93
C HIS A 188 5.84 6.92 2.61
N SER A 189 5.63 6.74 3.92
CA SER A 189 6.11 5.58 4.68
C SER A 189 7.64 5.40 4.59
N LEU A 190 8.14 4.18 4.37
CA LEU A 190 9.54 3.89 4.07
C LEU A 190 10.06 4.73 2.87
N GLY A 191 9.20 5.06 1.90
CA GLY A 191 9.52 6.00 0.83
C GLY A 191 9.86 7.41 1.35
N GLY A 192 9.19 7.87 2.41
CA GLY A 192 9.51 9.11 3.11
C GLY A 192 10.82 9.03 3.90
N CYS A 193 11.10 7.88 4.53
CA CYS A 193 12.40 7.62 5.18
C CYS A 193 13.56 7.71 4.16
N ILE A 194 13.41 7.05 3.01
CA ILE A 194 14.37 7.11 1.90
C ILE A 194 14.52 8.56 1.39
N ALA A 195 13.42 9.30 1.21
CA ALA A 195 13.43 10.69 0.76
C ALA A 195 14.27 11.60 1.67
N THR A 196 14.18 11.41 3.00
CA THR A 196 14.98 12.15 3.99
C THR A 196 16.48 11.92 3.85
N MET A 197 16.90 10.75 3.34
CA MET A 197 18.31 10.46 3.02
C MET A 197 18.71 10.91 1.61
N LEU A 198 17.82 10.73 0.62
CA LEU A 198 18.05 11.11 -0.76
C LEU A 198 18.20 12.62 -0.95
N ALA A 199 17.39 13.43 -0.27
CA ALA A 199 17.39 14.88 -0.46
C ALA A 199 18.76 15.52 -0.21
N PRO A 200 19.43 15.32 0.95
CA PRO A 200 20.74 15.90 1.16
C PRO A 200 21.80 15.29 0.27
N TYR A 201 21.69 13.99 -0.07
CA TYR A 201 22.60 13.34 -1.01
C TYR A 201 22.54 13.99 -2.39
N LEU A 202 21.34 14.14 -2.97
CA LEU A 202 21.12 14.75 -4.28
C LEU A 202 21.56 16.21 -4.31
N ARG A 203 21.25 16.97 -3.25
CA ARG A 203 21.71 18.36 -3.13
C ARG A 203 23.22 18.48 -3.15
N ALA A 204 23.91 17.55 -2.50
CA ALA A 204 25.36 17.56 -2.43
C ALA A 204 26.00 17.14 -3.77
N GLN A 205 25.40 16.18 -4.49
CA GLN A 205 25.79 15.88 -5.88
C GLN A 205 25.61 17.10 -6.80
N ALA A 206 24.51 17.84 -6.61
CA ALA A 206 24.15 18.98 -7.44
C ALA A 206 25.11 20.18 -7.34
N GLN A 207 25.96 20.25 -6.32
CA GLN A 207 26.98 21.30 -6.20
C GLN A 207 28.02 21.27 -7.34
N SER A 208 28.16 20.12 -8.02
CA SER A 208 29.06 19.94 -9.17
C SER A 208 28.39 20.15 -10.54
N TRP A 209 27.09 20.45 -10.56
CA TRP A 209 26.32 20.56 -11.81
C TRP A 209 26.41 21.96 -12.40
N LYS A 210 26.18 22.08 -13.72
CA LYS A 210 26.20 23.39 -14.40
C LYS A 210 25.08 24.32 -13.93
N LYS A 211 23.92 23.75 -13.58
CA LYS A 211 22.78 24.45 -12.98
C LYS A 211 22.55 23.85 -11.59
N ILE A 212 22.59 24.70 -10.56
CA ILE A 212 22.42 24.28 -9.17
C ILE A 212 20.96 24.55 -8.78
N PRO A 213 20.12 23.51 -8.61
CA PRO A 213 18.73 23.69 -8.24
C PRO A 213 18.57 24.00 -6.75
N GLN A 214 17.42 24.55 -6.39
CA GLN A 214 16.97 24.61 -5.00
C GLN A 214 16.29 23.29 -4.62
N PHE A 215 16.35 22.91 -3.34
CA PHE A 215 15.75 21.66 -2.85
C PHE A 215 14.70 21.90 -1.78
N GLY A 216 13.59 21.17 -1.88
CA GLY A 216 12.58 21.03 -0.83
C GLY A 216 12.44 19.57 -0.42
N LEU A 217 12.23 19.32 0.86
CA LEU A 217 11.97 18.00 1.43
C LEU A 217 10.58 18.02 2.08
N VAL A 218 9.69 17.16 1.58
CA VAL A 218 8.35 16.99 2.15
C VAL A 218 8.08 15.50 2.26
N THR A 219 8.03 14.97 3.48
CA THR A 219 7.83 13.53 3.71
C THR A 219 6.52 13.28 4.44
N PHE A 220 5.92 12.13 4.15
CA PHE A 220 4.65 11.72 4.74
C PHE A 220 4.83 10.39 5.45
N ALA A 221 4.29 10.28 6.65
CA ALA A 221 4.25 9.02 7.39
C ALA A 221 5.64 8.35 7.60
N ALA A 222 6.72 9.10 7.47
CA ALA A 222 8.06 8.53 7.45
C ALA A 222 8.45 8.05 8.85
N PRO A 223 9.00 6.84 9.02
CA PRO A 223 9.75 6.45 10.21
C PRO A 223 11.13 7.14 10.23
N THR A 224 11.81 7.14 11.38
CA THR A 224 13.12 7.78 11.53
C THR A 224 14.24 7.00 10.85
N ALA A 225 15.05 7.66 10.03
CA ALA A 225 16.19 7.04 9.36
C ALA A 225 17.46 6.95 10.22
N GLY A 226 17.68 7.88 11.15
CA GLY A 226 18.95 7.96 11.88
C GLY A 226 18.89 8.65 13.23
N LEU A 227 20.07 8.81 13.81
CA LEU A 227 20.25 9.36 15.16
C LEU A 227 20.29 10.90 15.14
N GLN A 228 20.51 11.51 16.30
CA GLN A 228 20.60 12.96 16.44
C GLN A 228 21.60 13.62 15.46
N SER A 229 22.76 13.00 15.18
CA SER A 229 23.73 13.55 14.23
C SER A 229 23.19 13.64 12.80
N PHE A 230 22.37 12.66 12.40
CA PHE A 230 21.66 12.68 11.13
C PHE A 230 20.61 13.79 11.10
N ALA A 231 19.78 13.89 12.16
CA ALA A 231 18.73 14.91 12.23
C ALA A 231 19.31 16.33 12.21
N THR A 232 20.36 16.58 12.98
CA THR A 232 21.09 17.85 13.00
C THR A 232 21.64 18.20 11.62
N PHE A 233 22.23 17.23 10.92
CA PHE A 233 22.76 17.47 9.57
C PHE A 233 21.64 17.82 8.58
N VAL A 234 20.56 17.03 8.51
CA VAL A 234 19.43 17.33 7.61
C VAL A 234 18.84 18.70 7.91
N ASN A 235 18.67 19.07 9.18
CA ASN A 235 18.14 20.38 9.58
C ASN A 235 19.09 21.56 9.30
N SER A 236 20.39 21.31 9.16
CA SER A 236 21.38 22.34 8.82
C SER A 236 21.38 22.74 7.34
N VAL A 237 20.79 21.92 6.49
CA VAL A 237 20.77 22.15 5.04
C VAL A 237 19.79 23.28 4.71
N PRO A 238 20.14 24.22 3.80
CA PRO A 238 19.24 25.29 3.39
C PRO A 238 18.19 24.78 2.40
N TRP A 239 17.03 24.41 2.93
CA TRP A 239 15.86 23.96 2.16
C TRP A 239 14.94 25.12 1.79
N VAL A 240 14.15 24.95 0.71
CA VAL A 240 12.97 25.81 0.48
C VAL A 240 11.79 25.40 1.37
N ILE A 241 11.74 24.12 1.78
CA ILE A 241 10.80 23.53 2.73
C ILE A 241 11.43 22.24 3.30
N ASN A 242 11.18 21.93 4.58
CA ASN A 242 11.65 20.70 5.23
C ASN A 242 10.59 20.24 6.24
N ASP A 243 9.49 19.71 5.71
CA ASP A 243 8.32 19.35 6.50
C ASP A 243 8.16 17.83 6.56
N HIS A 244 7.89 17.33 7.77
CA HIS A 244 7.56 15.94 8.05
C HIS A 244 6.09 15.88 8.46
N VAL A 245 5.24 15.50 7.50
CA VAL A 245 3.79 15.46 7.68
C VAL A 245 3.38 14.12 8.26
N VAL A 246 2.66 14.18 9.39
CA VAL A 246 2.24 12.99 10.14
C VAL A 246 0.74 13.06 10.42
N ASN A 247 0.07 11.93 10.27
CA ASN A 247 -1.20 11.69 10.94
C ASN A 247 -0.91 11.36 12.41
N PHE A 248 -1.52 12.07 13.35
CA PHE A 248 -1.29 11.88 14.78
C PHE A 248 -1.53 10.42 15.24
N TYR A 249 -2.43 9.71 14.55
CA TYR A 249 -2.85 8.35 14.89
C TYR A 249 -2.23 7.26 13.99
N ASP A 250 -1.22 7.64 13.20
CA ASP A 250 -0.39 6.72 12.44
C ASP A 250 0.83 6.30 13.28
N MET A 251 1.00 4.98 13.43
CA MET A 251 2.07 4.38 14.24
C MET A 251 3.45 4.49 13.60
N VAL A 252 3.53 4.55 12.27
CA VAL A 252 4.81 4.44 11.56
C VAL A 252 5.76 5.61 11.88
N PRO A 253 5.31 6.88 11.91
CA PRO A 253 6.17 8.00 12.30
C PRO A 253 6.75 7.95 13.71
N LEU A 254 6.13 7.18 14.62
CA LEU A 254 6.66 7.01 15.97
C LEU A 254 7.89 6.12 16.02
N ALA A 255 8.05 5.25 15.01
CA ALA A 255 9.22 4.41 14.91
C ALA A 255 10.44 5.31 14.66
N TRP A 256 11.45 5.33 15.53
CA TRP A 256 11.76 4.31 16.55
C TRP A 256 11.69 4.75 18.01
N ASN A 257 11.37 6.01 18.31
CA ASN A 257 11.53 6.51 19.68
C ASN A 257 10.24 6.68 20.48
N SER A 258 9.07 6.59 19.86
CA SER A 258 7.80 6.91 20.52
C SER A 258 6.74 5.81 20.42
N LEU A 259 7.08 4.62 19.91
CA LEU A 259 6.13 3.52 19.66
C LEU A 259 5.28 3.13 20.87
N ASP A 260 5.83 3.21 22.09
CA ASP A 260 5.07 2.89 23.31
C ASP A 260 3.85 3.79 23.53
N SER A 261 3.84 5.01 22.99
CA SER A 261 2.67 5.89 23.05
C SER A 261 1.46 5.30 22.29
N ALA A 262 1.71 4.40 21.32
CA ALA A 262 0.67 3.77 20.52
C ALA A 262 -0.22 2.79 21.30
N LYS A 263 0.22 2.32 22.46
CA LYS A 263 -0.53 1.33 23.26
C LYS A 263 -1.87 1.85 23.77
N LYS A 264 -2.05 3.16 23.90
CA LYS A 264 -3.23 3.77 24.55
C LYS A 264 -3.93 4.84 23.72
N TRP A 265 -3.47 5.07 22.49
CA TRP A 265 -3.77 6.32 21.82
C TRP A 265 -5.03 6.32 20.97
N TYR A 266 -5.56 5.19 20.48
CA TYR A 266 -6.84 5.20 19.76
C TYR A 266 -7.96 5.51 20.75
N PRO A 267 -8.57 6.72 20.68
CA PRO A 267 -9.68 7.06 21.56
C PRO A 267 -10.94 6.34 21.09
N ASP A 268 -11.95 6.21 21.97
CA ASP A 268 -13.26 5.70 21.54
C ASP A 268 -13.79 6.55 20.37
N PRO A 269 -14.31 5.95 19.28
CA PRO A 269 -14.68 4.53 19.16
C PRO A 269 -13.58 3.59 18.63
N GLY A 270 -12.33 4.03 18.48
CA GLY A 270 -11.23 3.21 17.95
C GLY A 270 -10.87 1.98 18.82
N PRO A 271 -10.16 1.01 18.22
CA PRO A 271 -9.83 -0.25 18.87
C PRO A 271 -8.77 -0.05 19.96
N LYS A 272 -9.02 -0.60 21.15
CA LYS A 272 -8.05 -0.57 22.25
C LYS A 272 -7.01 -1.68 22.07
N ALA A 273 -5.74 -1.38 22.32
CA ALA A 273 -4.69 -2.39 22.31
C ALA A 273 -4.96 -3.45 23.40
N ASN A 274 -5.16 -4.69 23.00
CA ASN A 274 -5.24 -5.82 23.92
C ASN A 274 -3.81 -6.27 24.34
N PRO A 275 -3.65 -7.23 25.27
CA PRO A 275 -2.34 -7.69 25.70
C PRO A 275 -1.45 -8.23 24.57
N VAL A 276 -2.04 -8.86 23.55
CA VAL A 276 -1.30 -9.36 22.37
C VAL A 276 -0.74 -8.19 21.57
N VAL A 277 -1.57 -7.19 21.26
CA VAL A 277 -1.14 -5.96 20.57
C VAL A 277 -0.05 -5.24 21.37
N THR A 278 -0.23 -5.11 22.68
CA THR A 278 0.75 -4.44 23.55
C THR A 278 2.10 -5.15 23.50
N GLY A 279 2.11 -6.48 23.60
CA GLY A 279 3.34 -7.29 23.48
C GLY A 279 3.97 -7.25 22.09
N LEU A 280 3.18 -7.09 21.01
CA LEU A 280 3.71 -6.86 19.67
C LEU A 280 4.42 -5.51 19.57
N ILE A 281 3.81 -4.43 20.09
CA ILE A 281 4.42 -3.10 20.09
C ILE A 281 5.73 -3.10 20.90
N GLU A 282 5.78 -3.81 22.03
CA GLU A 282 6.99 -3.97 22.84
C GLU A 282 8.11 -4.65 22.06
N LYS A 283 7.83 -5.79 21.41
CA LYS A 283 8.80 -6.50 20.58
C LYS A 283 9.32 -5.66 19.41
N ILE A 284 8.46 -4.89 18.76
CA ILE A 284 8.87 -3.97 17.68
C ILE A 284 9.76 -2.85 18.25
N ASN A 285 9.42 -2.29 19.41
CA ASN A 285 10.22 -1.24 20.06
C ASN A 285 11.62 -1.75 20.48
N GLU A 286 11.74 -3.03 20.85
CA GLU A 286 13.03 -3.66 21.17
C GLU A 286 13.99 -3.73 19.96
N LEU A 287 13.49 -3.68 18.72
CA LEU A 287 14.33 -3.75 17.52
C LEU A 287 15.40 -2.65 17.49
N LYS A 288 15.10 -1.46 18.03
CA LYS A 288 16.05 -0.32 18.06
C LYS A 288 17.20 -0.50 19.05
N LYS A 289 17.12 -1.50 19.94
CA LYS A 289 18.05 -1.70 21.06
C LYS A 289 18.19 -0.40 21.88
N ASN A 290 19.43 0.07 22.08
CA ASN A 290 19.73 1.27 22.88
C ASN A 290 19.87 2.54 22.03
N TYR A 291 19.50 2.50 20.74
CA TYR A 291 19.63 3.66 19.87
C TYR A 291 18.45 4.63 20.05
N GLU A 292 18.77 5.91 20.05
CA GLU A 292 17.81 7.02 20.08
C GLU A 292 17.71 7.66 18.70
N TYR A 293 16.67 7.29 17.96
CA TYR A 293 16.41 7.82 16.63
C TYR A 293 15.66 9.16 16.66
N VAL A 294 16.04 10.09 15.80
CA VAL A 294 15.51 11.47 15.82
C VAL A 294 14.99 11.84 14.45
N GLN A 295 13.74 12.32 14.37
CA GLN A 295 13.21 12.83 13.11
C GLN A 295 13.79 14.22 12.80
N PRO A 296 14.33 14.44 11.59
CA PRO A 296 14.56 15.77 11.07
C PRO A 296 13.27 16.42 10.53
N GLY A 297 13.36 17.71 10.24
CA GLY A 297 12.28 18.49 9.66
C GLY A 297 11.32 19.07 10.70
N THR A 298 10.44 19.94 10.21
CA THR A 298 9.34 20.50 10.98
C THR A 298 8.19 19.50 10.97
N THR A 299 7.83 18.95 12.13
CA THR A 299 6.68 18.05 12.23
C THR A 299 5.38 18.82 12.02
N VAL A 300 4.59 18.39 11.04
CA VAL A 300 3.26 18.90 10.73
C VAL A 300 2.25 17.82 11.08
N SER A 301 1.59 17.95 12.23
CA SER A 301 0.66 16.94 12.75
C SER A 301 -0.78 17.22 12.32
N LEU A 302 -1.42 16.22 11.69
CA LEU A 302 -2.80 16.23 11.21
C LEU A 302 -3.65 15.23 12.00
N ASN A 303 -4.98 15.31 11.85
CA ASN A 303 -5.94 14.41 12.49
C ASN A 303 -5.81 14.31 14.03
N THR A 304 -5.47 15.39 14.73
CA THR A 304 -5.24 15.37 16.19
C THR A 304 -6.49 15.11 17.04
N THR A 305 -7.68 15.07 16.42
CA THR A 305 -8.98 14.87 17.07
C THR A 305 -9.62 13.51 16.79
N TYR A 306 -8.94 12.63 16.03
CA TYR A 306 -9.43 11.31 15.62
C TYR A 306 -10.75 11.34 14.84
N GLN A 307 -10.97 12.41 14.06
CA GLN A 307 -12.18 12.54 13.25
C GLN A 307 -12.21 11.54 12.09
N PHE A 308 -11.04 11.11 11.62
CA PHE A 308 -10.93 10.13 10.54
C PHE A 308 -10.44 8.80 11.12
N TYR A 309 -11.32 7.80 11.09
CA TYR A 309 -11.07 6.41 11.51
C TYR A 309 -11.93 5.45 10.67
N ASP A 310 -11.67 4.15 10.76
CA ASP A 310 -12.48 3.14 10.08
C ASP A 310 -13.51 2.57 11.07
N GLY A 311 -14.79 2.81 10.79
CA GLY A 311 -15.88 2.40 11.68
C GLY A 311 -16.08 0.89 11.78
N ASP A 312 -15.54 0.11 10.85
CA ASP A 312 -15.64 -1.34 10.85
C ASP A 312 -14.52 -2.00 11.69
N LEU A 313 -13.47 -1.25 12.05
CA LEU A 313 -12.23 -1.71 12.71
C LEU A 313 -12.10 -1.19 14.15
N VAL A 314 -13.20 -1.23 14.91
CA VAL A 314 -13.34 -0.60 16.23
C VAL A 314 -13.24 -1.58 17.41
N ARG A 315 -13.17 -2.88 17.15
CA ARG A 315 -13.15 -3.90 18.21
C ARG A 315 -11.74 -4.05 18.76
N SER A 316 -11.61 -4.46 20.01
CA SER A 316 -10.30 -4.68 20.65
C SER A 316 -9.61 -5.99 20.22
N THR A 317 -9.78 -6.41 18.97
CA THR A 317 -9.07 -7.57 18.39
C THR A 317 -7.73 -7.15 17.80
N VAL A 318 -6.84 -8.11 17.57
CA VAL A 318 -5.55 -7.83 16.89
C VAL A 318 -5.80 -7.37 15.46
N ALA A 319 -6.78 -7.97 14.77
CA ALA A 319 -7.11 -7.64 13.38
C ALA A 319 -7.65 -6.22 13.25
N ASP A 320 -8.59 -5.82 14.10
CA ASP A 320 -9.15 -4.47 14.10
C ASP A 320 -8.09 -3.43 14.46
N PHE A 321 -7.25 -3.68 15.48
CA PHE A 321 -6.16 -2.76 15.81
C PHE A 321 -5.18 -2.58 14.65
N LEU A 322 -4.65 -3.67 14.08
CA LEU A 322 -3.70 -3.59 12.96
C LEU A 322 -4.34 -3.01 11.69
N GLY A 323 -5.61 -3.35 11.43
CA GLY A 323 -6.38 -2.76 10.34
C GLY A 323 -6.57 -1.26 10.53
N GLN A 324 -6.84 -0.81 11.75
CA GLN A 324 -6.95 0.61 12.04
C GLN A 324 -5.59 1.32 11.89
N VAL A 325 -4.47 0.70 12.28
CA VAL A 325 -3.13 1.25 11.98
C VAL A 325 -2.92 1.35 10.46
N ALA A 326 -3.29 0.33 9.69
CA ALA A 326 -3.18 0.34 8.23
C ALA A 326 -4.03 1.46 7.60
N TYR A 327 -5.26 1.68 8.09
CA TYR A 327 -6.10 2.80 7.66
C TYR A 327 -5.44 4.15 7.96
N GLN A 328 -4.94 4.33 9.18
CA GLN A 328 -4.30 5.58 9.61
C GLN A 328 -3.02 5.88 8.82
N HIS A 329 -2.33 4.83 8.36
CA HIS A 329 -1.13 4.91 7.53
C HIS A 329 -1.43 4.96 6.02
N SER A 330 -2.68 4.95 5.57
CA SER A 330 -2.98 4.75 4.14
C SER A 330 -2.81 6.01 3.29
N ASP A 331 -2.35 5.85 2.04
CA ASP A 331 -2.25 6.95 1.07
C ASP A 331 -3.59 7.72 0.91
N PRO A 332 -4.76 7.07 0.77
CA PRO A 332 -6.04 7.78 0.65
C PRO A 332 -6.37 8.66 1.86
N LEU A 333 -6.02 8.21 3.08
CA LEU A 333 -6.24 9.04 4.27
C LEU A 333 -5.29 10.24 4.27
N TYR A 334 -4.00 10.05 4.02
CA TYR A 334 -3.06 11.18 3.96
C TYR A 334 -3.45 12.19 2.88
N LEU A 335 -3.91 11.74 1.70
CA LEU A 335 -4.46 12.61 0.67
C LEU A 335 -5.65 13.43 1.18
N THR A 336 -6.57 12.79 1.89
CA THR A 336 -7.72 13.46 2.53
C THR A 336 -7.26 14.51 3.54
N LEU A 337 -6.31 14.16 4.42
CA LEU A 337 -5.80 15.04 5.47
C LEU A 337 -5.07 16.27 4.92
N VAL A 338 -4.34 16.14 3.80
CA VAL A 338 -3.70 17.30 3.15
C VAL A 338 -4.66 18.09 2.25
N GLY A 339 -5.91 17.63 2.09
CA GLY A 339 -6.91 18.25 1.21
C GLY A 339 -6.67 18.01 -0.29
N ALA A 340 -5.99 16.93 -0.65
CA ALA A 340 -5.74 16.53 -2.03
C ALA A 340 -6.80 15.53 -2.54
N PRO A 341 -7.25 15.64 -3.81
CA PRO A 341 -8.10 14.63 -4.43
C PRO A 341 -7.41 13.27 -4.52
N ILE A 342 -8.16 12.19 -4.27
CA ILE A 342 -7.65 10.82 -4.34
C ILE A 342 -7.56 10.37 -5.81
N PRO A 343 -6.39 9.91 -6.29
CA PRO A 343 -6.26 9.39 -7.64
C PRO A 343 -6.93 8.01 -7.79
N PRO A 344 -7.33 7.62 -9.02
CA PRO A 344 -7.80 6.27 -9.29
C PRO A 344 -6.76 5.21 -8.90
N ALA A 345 -7.19 4.10 -8.31
CA ALA A 345 -6.32 3.04 -7.81
C ALA A 345 -6.39 1.75 -8.65
N ALA A 346 -5.67 0.70 -8.21
CA ALA A 346 -5.81 -0.67 -8.71
C ALA A 346 -7.29 -1.15 -8.66
N PRO A 347 -7.70 -2.12 -9.50
CA PRO A 347 -9.06 -2.65 -9.43
C PRO A 347 -9.26 -3.41 -8.12
N VAL A 348 -10.50 -3.47 -7.66
CA VAL A 348 -10.88 -4.24 -6.46
C VAL A 348 -11.81 -5.35 -6.88
N VAL A 349 -11.49 -6.58 -6.49
CA VAL A 349 -12.35 -7.75 -6.66
C VAL A 349 -13.15 -7.97 -5.37
N HIS A 350 -14.47 -8.10 -5.49
CA HIS A 350 -15.37 -8.37 -4.37
C HIS A 350 -15.78 -9.84 -4.28
N GLY A 351 -15.70 -10.58 -5.39
CA GLY A 351 -15.99 -12.01 -5.42
C GLY A 351 -16.22 -12.51 -6.85
N MET A 352 -16.46 -13.81 -6.99
CA MET A 352 -16.75 -14.44 -8.28
C MET A 352 -17.84 -15.50 -8.20
N THR A 353 -18.46 -15.83 -9.32
CA THR A 353 -19.40 -16.93 -9.44
C THR A 353 -19.36 -17.60 -10.82
N PRO A 354 -19.38 -18.95 -10.90
CA PRO A 354 -19.17 -19.89 -9.81
C PRO A 354 -17.72 -19.84 -9.25
N THR A 355 -17.52 -20.30 -8.02
CA THR A 355 -16.20 -20.40 -7.35
C THR A 355 -15.51 -21.75 -7.54
N PHE A 356 -16.06 -22.62 -8.39
CA PHE A 356 -15.46 -23.90 -8.76
C PHE A 356 -16.01 -24.36 -10.12
N GLY A 357 -15.30 -25.27 -10.77
CA GLY A 357 -15.70 -25.83 -12.05
C GLY A 357 -14.52 -26.43 -12.82
N ASN A 358 -14.78 -26.80 -14.07
CA ASN A 358 -13.76 -27.32 -14.98
C ASN A 358 -13.16 -26.19 -15.82
N SER A 359 -12.00 -26.43 -16.45
CA SER A 359 -11.47 -25.56 -17.50
C SER A 359 -12.53 -25.24 -18.56
N GLY A 360 -12.49 -24.03 -19.12
CA GLY A 360 -13.41 -23.54 -20.12
C GLY A 360 -14.79 -23.13 -19.59
N SER A 361 -15.09 -23.37 -18.30
CA SER A 361 -16.31 -22.87 -17.65
C SER A 361 -16.35 -21.34 -17.68
N SER A 362 -17.54 -20.76 -17.76
CA SER A 362 -17.71 -19.30 -17.67
C SER A 362 -17.83 -18.87 -16.21
N VAL A 363 -17.13 -17.81 -15.83
CA VAL A 363 -17.24 -17.16 -14.52
C VAL A 363 -17.56 -15.68 -14.68
N VAL A 364 -18.23 -15.12 -13.68
CA VAL A 364 -18.47 -13.69 -13.50
C VAL A 364 -17.70 -13.23 -12.27
N ILE A 365 -16.79 -12.28 -12.48
CA ILE A 365 -16.01 -11.61 -11.44
C ILE A 365 -16.68 -10.27 -11.18
N THR A 366 -16.99 -9.99 -9.92
CA THR A 366 -17.60 -8.74 -9.47
C THR A 366 -16.57 -7.88 -8.73
N GLY A 367 -16.67 -6.57 -8.89
CA GLY A 367 -15.67 -5.66 -8.34
C GLY A 367 -15.97 -4.20 -8.64
N THR A 368 -14.93 -3.37 -8.50
CA THR A 368 -14.94 -1.95 -8.86
C THR A 368 -13.62 -1.54 -9.48
N GLY A 369 -13.64 -0.49 -10.30
CA GLY A 369 -12.42 0.03 -10.93
C GLY A 369 -11.90 -0.83 -12.08
N PHE A 370 -12.71 -1.76 -12.60
CA PHE A 370 -12.34 -2.46 -13.83
C PHE A 370 -12.32 -1.46 -14.99
N SER A 371 -11.38 -1.64 -15.91
CA SER A 371 -11.34 -0.84 -17.13
C SER A 371 -12.63 -1.08 -17.92
N PRO A 372 -13.33 -0.05 -18.41
CA PRO A 372 -14.50 -0.24 -19.28
C PRO A 372 -14.11 -0.83 -20.64
N VAL A 373 -12.81 -0.89 -20.95
CA VAL A 373 -12.26 -1.50 -22.16
C VAL A 373 -11.83 -2.92 -21.86
N LYS A 374 -12.31 -3.89 -22.65
CA LYS A 374 -11.99 -5.31 -22.53
C LYS A 374 -10.50 -5.59 -22.37
N LEU A 375 -9.68 -5.07 -23.29
CA LEU A 375 -8.22 -5.28 -23.30
C LEU A 375 -7.49 -4.50 -22.19
N GLY A 376 -8.20 -3.68 -21.40
CA GLY A 376 -7.63 -3.04 -20.23
C GLY A 376 -7.74 -3.86 -18.95
N ASN A 377 -8.23 -5.11 -19.01
CA ASN A 377 -8.32 -6.00 -17.86
C ASN A 377 -7.66 -7.35 -18.17
N HIS A 378 -6.69 -7.75 -17.34
CA HIS A 378 -6.00 -9.03 -17.43
C HIS A 378 -6.35 -9.84 -16.20
N ILE A 379 -6.87 -11.05 -16.42
CA ILE A 379 -7.40 -11.89 -15.33
C ILE A 379 -6.45 -13.05 -15.17
N ASP A 380 -6.03 -13.30 -13.93
CA ASP A 380 -5.10 -14.37 -13.61
C ASP A 380 -5.74 -15.31 -12.57
N PHE A 381 -5.73 -16.61 -12.87
CA PHE A 381 -6.15 -17.69 -11.99
C PHE A 381 -4.88 -18.27 -11.35
N GLY A 382 -4.47 -17.69 -10.23
CA GLY A 382 -3.14 -17.90 -9.66
C GLY A 382 -2.06 -17.57 -10.70
N PRO A 383 -1.14 -18.50 -11.03
CA PRO A 383 -0.08 -18.24 -12.00
C PRO A 383 -0.54 -18.33 -13.47
N ILE A 384 -1.83 -18.54 -13.74
CA ILE A 384 -2.33 -18.85 -15.09
C ILE A 384 -3.15 -17.69 -15.63
N ALA A 385 -2.66 -17.06 -16.70
CA ALA A 385 -3.37 -16.00 -17.39
C ALA A 385 -4.62 -16.54 -18.11
N CYS A 386 -5.74 -15.82 -18.00
CA CYS A 386 -6.93 -16.05 -18.81
C CYS A 386 -6.69 -15.56 -20.25
N ASP A 387 -7.29 -16.25 -21.24
CA ASP A 387 -7.31 -15.79 -22.64
C ASP A 387 -8.09 -14.45 -22.75
N PRO A 388 -7.42 -13.34 -23.14
CA PRO A 388 -8.07 -12.05 -23.34
C PRO A 388 -9.25 -12.10 -24.32
N GLY A 389 -9.24 -13.04 -25.27
CA GLY A 389 -10.31 -13.27 -26.23
C GLY A 389 -11.65 -13.62 -25.57
N THR A 390 -11.64 -14.20 -24.37
CA THR A 390 -12.85 -14.66 -23.66
C THR A 390 -13.45 -13.60 -22.73
N VAL A 391 -12.72 -12.52 -22.49
CA VAL A 391 -13.11 -11.48 -21.52
C VAL A 391 -14.20 -10.58 -22.09
N THR A 392 -15.19 -10.25 -21.26
CA THR A 392 -16.13 -9.14 -21.50
C THR A 392 -16.27 -8.36 -20.20
N VAL A 393 -16.45 -7.05 -20.30
CA VAL A 393 -16.60 -6.16 -19.14
C VAL A 393 -17.87 -5.35 -19.31
N ASN A 394 -18.60 -5.13 -18.23
CA ASN A 394 -19.75 -4.25 -18.29
C ASN A 394 -19.29 -2.77 -18.41
N PRO A 395 -20.08 -1.89 -19.05
CA PRO A 395 -19.69 -0.49 -19.23
C PRO A 395 -19.44 0.26 -17.91
N ALA A 396 -20.02 -0.21 -16.80
CA ALA A 396 -19.83 0.38 -15.47
C ALA A 396 -18.50 0.00 -14.80
N GLY A 397 -17.73 -0.95 -15.35
CA GLY A 397 -16.46 -1.38 -14.74
C GLY A 397 -16.64 -2.11 -13.40
N THR A 398 -17.75 -2.83 -13.24
CA THR A 398 -18.11 -3.55 -12.00
C THR A 398 -18.27 -5.06 -12.16
N GLN A 399 -18.30 -5.55 -13.40
CA GLN A 399 -18.40 -6.98 -13.70
C GLN A 399 -17.56 -7.36 -14.90
N ILE A 400 -16.85 -8.46 -14.78
CA ILE A 400 -16.09 -9.11 -15.85
C ILE A 400 -16.64 -10.53 -16.02
N THR A 401 -16.93 -10.93 -17.25
CA THR A 401 -17.16 -12.35 -17.59
C THR A 401 -15.95 -12.88 -18.33
N ALA A 402 -15.47 -14.06 -17.95
CA ALA A 402 -14.30 -14.71 -18.55
C ALA A 402 -14.45 -16.24 -18.57
N LYS A 403 -13.63 -16.91 -19.37
CA LYS A 403 -13.50 -18.38 -19.32
C LYS A 403 -12.32 -18.79 -18.47
N VAL A 404 -12.55 -19.81 -17.65
CA VAL A 404 -11.52 -20.42 -16.79
C VAL A 404 -10.44 -21.08 -17.69
N PRO A 405 -9.15 -20.75 -17.52
CA PRO A 405 -8.07 -21.39 -18.27
C PRO A 405 -7.85 -22.84 -17.79
N ASP A 406 -6.92 -23.57 -18.42
CA ASP A 406 -6.51 -24.88 -17.89
C ASP A 406 -5.73 -24.72 -16.59
N GLY A 407 -6.08 -25.49 -15.55
CA GLY A 407 -5.44 -25.41 -14.25
C GLY A 407 -5.87 -26.52 -13.30
N VAL A 408 -5.30 -26.49 -12.09
CA VAL A 408 -5.56 -27.47 -11.03
C VAL A 408 -5.52 -26.80 -9.65
N GLY A 409 -6.16 -27.44 -8.67
CA GLY A 409 -6.12 -26.99 -7.27
C GLY A 409 -7.01 -25.79 -6.97
N LEU A 410 -6.67 -25.09 -5.89
CA LEU A 410 -7.33 -23.87 -5.43
C LEU A 410 -6.44 -22.67 -5.76
N VAL A 411 -7.00 -21.67 -6.43
CA VAL A 411 -6.26 -20.46 -6.82
C VAL A 411 -7.04 -19.19 -6.48
N ASP A 412 -6.32 -18.12 -6.18
CA ASP A 412 -6.90 -16.77 -6.13
C ASP A 412 -7.12 -16.25 -7.56
N VAL A 413 -8.24 -15.58 -7.79
CA VAL A 413 -8.54 -14.92 -9.07
C VAL A 413 -8.38 -13.42 -8.90
N GLN A 414 -7.43 -12.85 -9.63
CA GLN A 414 -7.07 -11.45 -9.55
C GLN A 414 -7.22 -10.76 -10.90
N VAL A 415 -7.47 -9.45 -10.87
CA VAL A 415 -7.57 -8.60 -12.06
C VAL A 415 -6.43 -7.59 -12.04
N THR A 416 -5.71 -7.49 -13.14
CA THR A 416 -4.58 -6.59 -13.36
C THR A 416 -4.91 -5.57 -14.44
N HIS A 417 -4.60 -4.31 -14.18
CA HIS A 417 -4.54 -3.26 -15.19
C HIS A 417 -3.36 -2.30 -14.92
N ARG A 418 -3.24 -1.23 -15.71
CA ARG A 418 -2.13 -0.27 -15.64
C ARG A 418 -1.91 0.40 -14.29
N LEU A 419 -2.95 0.53 -13.45
CA LEU A 419 -2.78 1.11 -12.11
C LEU A 419 -2.40 0.09 -11.02
N GLY A 420 -2.49 -1.22 -11.32
CA GLY A 420 -2.17 -2.27 -10.36
C GLY A 420 -2.94 -3.57 -10.55
N THR A 421 -2.61 -4.52 -9.68
CA THR A 421 -3.27 -5.83 -9.51
C THR A 421 -4.18 -5.77 -8.30
N SER A 422 -5.40 -6.29 -8.39
CA SER A 422 -6.31 -6.40 -7.24
C SER A 422 -5.70 -7.27 -6.14
N ALA A 423 -5.94 -6.93 -4.87
CA ALA A 423 -5.61 -7.83 -3.77
C ALA A 423 -6.35 -9.19 -3.93
N ALA A 424 -5.79 -10.24 -3.34
CA ALA A 424 -6.48 -11.52 -3.24
C ALA A 424 -7.78 -11.34 -2.42
N CYS A 425 -8.87 -11.91 -2.92
CA CYS A 425 -10.17 -11.85 -2.28
C CYS A 425 -10.63 -13.29 -1.97
N PRO A 426 -10.92 -13.65 -0.71
CA PRO A 426 -11.38 -15.00 -0.39
C PRO A 426 -12.64 -15.43 -1.16
N LEU A 427 -13.54 -14.49 -1.47
CA LEU A 427 -14.75 -14.75 -2.28
C LEU A 427 -14.47 -14.86 -3.79
N ALA A 428 -13.23 -14.63 -4.21
CA ALA A 428 -12.75 -14.79 -5.59
C ALA A 428 -11.69 -15.89 -5.68
N GLN A 429 -11.84 -16.97 -4.91
CA GLN A 429 -11.07 -18.19 -5.09
C GLN A 429 -11.80 -19.14 -6.05
N PHE A 430 -11.03 -19.83 -6.90
CA PHE A 430 -11.54 -20.82 -7.83
C PHE A 430 -10.94 -22.20 -7.56
N ALA A 431 -11.80 -23.20 -7.33
CA ALA A 431 -11.41 -24.59 -7.17
C ALA A 431 -11.63 -25.39 -8.46
N TYR A 432 -10.55 -25.87 -9.07
CA TYR A 432 -10.60 -26.73 -10.25
C TYR A 432 -11.14 -28.12 -9.87
N GLY A 433 -12.26 -28.52 -10.49
CA GLY A 433 -12.94 -29.78 -10.22
C GLY A 433 -13.83 -29.78 -8.95
N GLY A 434 -13.77 -28.72 -8.14
CA GLY A 434 -14.54 -28.58 -6.90
C GLY A 434 -14.05 -29.45 -5.73
N PRO A 435 -14.73 -29.37 -4.56
CA PRO A 435 -15.91 -28.55 -4.27
C PRO A 435 -15.59 -27.05 -4.11
N ALA A 436 -16.62 -26.21 -3.93
CA ALA A 436 -16.47 -24.78 -3.67
C ALA A 436 -15.61 -24.49 -2.42
N PRO A 437 -14.79 -23.42 -2.41
CA PRO A 437 -14.06 -22.98 -1.23
C PRO A 437 -15.00 -22.55 -0.09
N VAL A 438 -14.64 -22.93 1.15
CA VAL A 438 -15.40 -22.57 2.37
C VAL A 438 -14.93 -21.21 2.87
N VAL A 439 -15.80 -20.20 2.84
CA VAL A 439 -15.47 -18.83 3.24
C VAL A 439 -16.61 -18.26 4.08
N VAL A 440 -16.28 -17.46 5.09
CA VAL A 440 -17.25 -16.64 5.85
C VAL A 440 -17.05 -15.18 5.45
N SER A 441 -18.12 -14.54 4.96
CA SER A 441 -18.11 -13.13 4.52
C SER A 441 -18.92 -12.20 5.40
N LYS A 442 -19.77 -12.72 6.29
CA LYS A 442 -20.50 -11.93 7.29
C LYS A 442 -21.07 -12.81 8.41
N VAL A 443 -21.08 -12.29 9.63
CA VAL A 443 -21.87 -12.79 10.76
C VAL A 443 -22.89 -11.72 11.18
N ASP A 444 -24.17 -12.06 11.32
CA ASP A 444 -25.25 -11.11 11.61
C ASP A 444 -26.34 -11.70 12.53
N PRO A 445 -26.64 -11.10 13.70
CA PRO A 445 -25.91 -9.99 14.30
C PRO A 445 -24.47 -10.42 14.64
N ASN A 446 -23.51 -9.50 14.51
CA ASN A 446 -22.12 -9.69 14.91
C ASN A 446 -21.89 -9.37 16.41
N VAL A 447 -22.95 -9.15 17.18
CA VAL A 447 -22.91 -8.88 18.61
C VAL A 447 -24.11 -9.55 19.29
N GLY A 448 -23.89 -10.21 20.43
CA GLY A 448 -24.98 -10.83 21.20
C GLY A 448 -24.49 -11.68 22.37
N SER A 449 -25.41 -12.20 23.16
CA SER A 449 -25.11 -13.11 24.28
C SER A 449 -25.11 -14.57 23.84
N ALA A 450 -24.71 -15.47 24.74
CA ALA A 450 -24.89 -16.91 24.55
C ALA A 450 -26.31 -17.26 24.09
N LEU A 451 -26.42 -18.27 23.23
CA LEU A 451 -27.63 -18.75 22.56
C LEU A 451 -28.27 -17.79 21.54
N THR A 452 -27.70 -16.61 21.30
CA THR A 452 -28.11 -15.75 20.19
C THR A 452 -27.98 -16.52 18.88
N THR A 453 -29.04 -16.53 18.08
CA THR A 453 -28.97 -17.07 16.72
C THR A 453 -28.35 -16.04 15.80
N VAL A 454 -27.27 -16.42 15.12
CA VAL A 454 -26.64 -15.61 14.07
C VAL A 454 -26.86 -16.25 12.70
N THR A 455 -26.97 -15.39 11.71
CA THR A 455 -26.87 -15.72 10.29
C THR A 455 -25.41 -15.60 9.87
N ILE A 456 -24.88 -16.63 9.22
CA ILE A 456 -23.53 -16.66 8.67
C ILE A 456 -23.65 -16.69 7.16
N SER A 457 -23.11 -15.67 6.49
CA SER A 457 -23.06 -15.57 5.02
C SER A 457 -21.67 -15.93 4.53
N GLY A 458 -21.56 -16.51 3.33
CA GLY A 458 -20.28 -16.98 2.81
C GLY A 458 -20.39 -17.81 1.54
N SER A 459 -19.49 -18.77 1.37
CA SER A 459 -19.48 -19.72 0.25
C SER A 459 -19.07 -21.13 0.72
N GLY A 460 -19.41 -22.14 -0.08
CA GLY A 460 -18.96 -23.52 0.11
C GLY A 460 -19.60 -24.24 1.30
N PHE A 461 -20.72 -23.73 1.82
CA PHE A 461 -21.41 -24.36 2.93
C PHE A 461 -22.18 -25.61 2.49
N THR A 462 -22.27 -26.59 3.39
CA THR A 462 -23.01 -27.84 3.18
C THR A 462 -23.85 -28.17 4.42
N LYS A 463 -24.71 -29.19 4.32
CA LYS A 463 -25.59 -29.59 5.42
C LYS A 463 -24.85 -30.10 6.66
N ASP A 464 -23.64 -30.61 6.49
CA ASP A 464 -22.75 -31.14 7.52
C ASP A 464 -21.76 -30.09 8.06
N ALA A 465 -21.93 -28.81 7.70
CA ALA A 465 -21.07 -27.74 8.16
C ALA A 465 -21.04 -27.64 9.71
N VAL A 466 -19.83 -27.49 10.25
CA VAL A 466 -19.59 -27.24 11.67
C VAL A 466 -19.19 -25.79 11.85
N VAL A 467 -19.95 -25.05 12.65
CA VAL A 467 -19.64 -23.66 13.01
C VAL A 467 -18.93 -23.62 14.36
N LYS A 468 -17.81 -22.91 14.43
CA LYS A 468 -17.06 -22.71 15.67
C LYS A 468 -16.92 -21.22 15.99
N PHE A 469 -17.04 -20.89 17.27
CA PHE A 469 -16.81 -19.57 17.84
C PHE A 469 -15.56 -19.67 18.73
N ASN A 470 -14.41 -19.21 18.22
CA ASN A 470 -13.09 -19.36 18.87
C ASN A 470 -12.81 -20.80 19.32
N GLY A 471 -13.04 -21.77 18.41
CA GLY A 471 -12.86 -23.20 18.67
C GLY A 471 -14.04 -23.88 19.37
N ALA A 472 -14.91 -23.16 20.08
CA ALA A 472 -16.12 -23.73 20.69
C ALA A 472 -17.16 -24.05 19.62
N VAL A 473 -17.63 -25.30 19.59
CA VAL A 473 -18.60 -25.77 18.58
C VAL A 473 -20.00 -25.23 18.90
N SER A 474 -20.68 -24.70 17.88
CA SER A 474 -22.10 -24.38 17.96
C SER A 474 -22.92 -25.66 18.12
N GLU A 475 -23.73 -25.74 19.16
CA GLU A 475 -24.65 -26.87 19.40
C GLU A 475 -25.79 -26.95 18.36
N HIS A 476 -26.03 -25.85 17.63
CA HIS A 476 -27.07 -25.78 16.61
C HIS A 476 -26.53 -25.10 15.36
N VAL A 477 -26.48 -25.84 14.26
CA VAL A 477 -26.20 -25.31 12.92
C VAL A 477 -27.36 -25.67 12.00
N GLY A 478 -27.97 -24.67 11.40
CA GLY A 478 -29.01 -24.81 10.39
C GLY A 478 -28.45 -24.47 9.02
N PHE A 479 -28.56 -25.41 8.08
CA PHE A 479 -28.21 -25.17 6.68
C PHE A 479 -29.38 -24.50 5.95
N VAL A 480 -29.14 -23.31 5.40
CA VAL A 480 -30.14 -22.57 4.62
C VAL A 480 -29.82 -22.68 3.12
N SER A 481 -28.58 -22.42 2.74
CA SER A 481 -28.04 -22.58 1.39
C SER A 481 -26.52 -22.79 1.44
N ASP A 482 -25.91 -23.05 0.29
CA ASP A 482 -24.45 -23.09 0.10
C ASP A 482 -23.70 -21.79 0.45
N THR A 483 -24.46 -20.72 0.66
CA THR A 483 -24.02 -19.36 0.94
C THR A 483 -24.55 -18.83 2.27
N LYS A 484 -25.38 -19.62 2.99
CA LYS A 484 -26.03 -19.18 4.23
C LYS A 484 -26.23 -20.31 5.23
N LEU A 485 -25.74 -20.08 6.45
CA LEU A 485 -26.03 -20.90 7.63
C LEU A 485 -26.72 -20.06 8.71
N THR A 486 -27.39 -20.73 9.64
CA THR A 486 -27.73 -20.18 10.96
C THR A 486 -26.98 -20.95 12.03
N ALA A 487 -26.45 -20.26 13.05
CA ALA A 487 -25.77 -20.91 14.17
C ALA A 487 -26.18 -20.27 15.50
N LYS A 488 -26.11 -21.01 16.60
CA LYS A 488 -26.28 -20.43 17.94
C LYS A 488 -24.93 -20.18 18.60
N VAL A 489 -24.77 -19.01 19.19
CA VAL A 489 -23.56 -18.65 19.95
C VAL A 489 -23.42 -19.60 21.15
N PRO A 490 -22.28 -20.31 21.30
CA PRO A 490 -22.00 -21.16 22.46
C PRO A 490 -21.98 -20.36 23.77
N ARG A 491 -22.09 -21.06 24.91
CA ARG A 491 -21.92 -20.43 26.24
C ARG A 491 -20.44 -20.23 26.57
N GLY A 492 -20.11 -19.15 27.29
CA GLY A 492 -18.79 -18.94 27.88
C GLY A 492 -17.69 -18.54 26.90
N VAL A 493 -18.04 -17.81 25.83
CA VAL A 493 -17.10 -17.30 24.82
C VAL A 493 -17.06 -15.77 24.87
N ASP A 494 -15.87 -15.16 24.77
CA ASP A 494 -15.69 -13.69 24.70
C ASP A 494 -15.89 -13.17 23.26
N THR A 495 -15.26 -12.06 22.84
CA THR A 495 -15.17 -11.71 21.41
C THR A 495 -14.37 -12.79 20.66
N VAL A 496 -14.91 -13.28 19.54
CA VAL A 496 -14.45 -14.51 18.89
C VAL A 496 -14.42 -14.43 17.37
N ASN A 497 -13.45 -15.12 16.77
CA ASN A 497 -13.48 -15.48 15.37
C ASN A 497 -14.49 -16.62 15.15
N VAL A 498 -15.38 -16.44 14.18
CA VAL A 498 -16.30 -17.45 13.69
C VAL A 498 -15.66 -18.15 12.49
N THR A 499 -15.57 -19.48 12.56
CA THR A 499 -15.11 -20.31 11.44
C THR A 499 -16.14 -21.36 11.08
N VAL A 500 -16.16 -21.74 9.80
CA VAL A 500 -17.00 -22.81 9.28
C VAL A 500 -16.08 -23.90 8.74
N THR A 501 -16.33 -25.14 9.16
CA THR A 501 -15.64 -26.33 8.66
C THR A 501 -16.61 -27.20 7.87
N VAL A 502 -16.24 -27.59 6.65
CA VAL A 502 -16.94 -28.56 5.81
C VAL A 502 -15.95 -29.65 5.39
N GLY A 503 -16.19 -30.88 5.82
CA GLY A 503 -15.21 -31.97 5.67
C GLY A 503 -13.85 -31.59 6.27
N VAL A 504 -12.83 -31.50 5.43
CA VAL A 504 -11.46 -31.10 5.84
C VAL A 504 -11.16 -29.61 5.65
N ALA A 505 -12.04 -28.87 4.99
CA ALA A 505 -11.84 -27.45 4.69
C ALA A 505 -12.37 -26.58 5.84
N THR A 506 -11.60 -25.60 6.29
CA THR A 506 -12.02 -24.62 7.29
C THR A 506 -11.82 -23.21 6.74
N SER A 507 -12.83 -22.35 6.91
CA SER A 507 -12.75 -20.96 6.45
C SER A 507 -11.63 -20.18 7.15
N PRO A 508 -10.95 -19.26 6.44
CA PRO A 508 -10.03 -18.32 7.08
C PRO A 508 -10.78 -17.39 8.03
N THR A 509 -10.05 -16.81 8.98
CA THR A 509 -10.56 -15.75 9.87
C THR A 509 -10.37 -14.38 9.23
N SER A 510 -11.32 -13.47 9.43
CA SER A 510 -11.23 -12.08 8.98
C SER A 510 -12.11 -11.17 9.86
N PRO A 511 -11.98 -9.82 9.77
CA PRO A 511 -12.91 -8.90 10.46
C PRO A 511 -14.38 -9.17 10.16
N ALA A 512 -14.69 -9.63 8.94
CA ALA A 512 -16.04 -10.02 8.51
C ALA A 512 -16.60 -11.27 9.22
N SER A 513 -15.73 -12.08 9.83
CA SER A 513 -16.09 -13.29 10.56
C SER A 513 -15.96 -13.13 12.07
N GLU A 514 -15.93 -11.91 12.60
CA GLU A 514 -15.88 -11.66 14.04
C GLU A 514 -17.28 -11.55 14.69
N PHE A 515 -17.38 -12.01 15.94
CA PHE A 515 -18.56 -11.87 16.79
C PHE A 515 -18.17 -11.36 18.18
N THR A 516 -18.86 -10.35 18.70
CA THR A 516 -18.64 -9.80 20.04
C THR A 516 -19.66 -10.35 21.04
N HIS A 517 -19.20 -11.03 22.09
CA HIS A 517 -20.09 -11.49 23.14
C HIS A 517 -20.49 -10.34 24.08
N LYS A 518 -21.80 -10.18 24.31
CA LYS A 518 -22.34 -9.32 25.37
C LYS A 518 -22.55 -10.15 26.63
N LEU A 519 -21.92 -9.72 27.73
CA LEU A 519 -22.10 -10.29 29.06
C LEU A 519 -23.54 -10.16 29.55
#